data_AF-A0A6V7HYM2-F1
#
_entry.id   AF-A0A6V7HYM2-F1
#
_cell.length_a   1.000
_cell.length_b   1.000
_cell.length_c   1.000
_cell.angle_alpha   90.00
_cell.angle_beta   90.00
_cell.angle_gamma   90.00
#
_symmetry.space_group_name_H-M   'P 1'
#
loop_
_entity.id
_entity.type
_entity.pdbx_description
1 polymer ?
#
loop_
_entity_poly.entity_id
_entity_poly.type
_entity_poly.pdbx_seq_one_letter_code
_entity_poly.pdbx_strand_id
1 'polypeptide(L)'
;LGWVILPLELDYRIESIGFFFKSWSLYLFVCAVLPPILALYLFFLPETPKYLAETGRHAELLELLADIYHINTKCPREEYL
;
A
#
# COMPACT_ATOMS: atom_id res chain seq x y z
N LEU A 1 -11.85 -2.10 -10.46
CA LEU A 1 -12.69 -2.42 -9.29
C LEU A 1 -14.18 -2.22 -9.60
N GLY A 2 -14.65 -0.99 -9.83
CA GLY A 2 -16.09 -0.72 -10.07
C GLY A 2 -16.71 -1.50 -11.25
N TRP A 3 -16.00 -1.57 -12.38
CA TRP A 3 -16.43 -2.33 -13.58
C TRP A 3 -16.58 -3.84 -13.36
N VAL A 4 -15.95 -4.40 -12.32
CA VAL A 4 -16.06 -5.82 -11.98
C VAL A 4 -17.12 -6.05 -10.91
N ILE A 5 -17.23 -5.13 -9.95
CA ILE A 5 -18.06 -5.32 -8.76
C ILE A 5 -19.51 -4.85 -8.97
N LEU A 6 -19.72 -3.73 -9.67
CA LEU A 6 -21.05 -3.15 -9.84
C LEU A 6 -22.01 -4.00 -10.70
N PRO A 7 -21.56 -4.71 -11.75
CA PRO A 7 -22.43 -5.58 -12.54
C PRO A 7 -22.83 -6.88 -11.84
N LEU A 8 -22.24 -7.21 -10.69
CA LEU A 8 -22.65 -8.39 -9.93
C LEU A 8 -24.09 -8.21 -9.46
N GLU A 9 -24.92 -9.24 -9.58
CA GLU A 9 -26.30 -9.24 -9.06
C GLU A 9 -26.30 -9.76 -7.62
N LEU A 10 -25.75 -8.97 -6.69
CA LEU A 10 -25.84 -9.27 -5.26
C LEU A 10 -27.07 -8.57 -4.68
N ASP A 11 -28.05 -9.37 -4.25
CA ASP A 11 -29.20 -8.89 -3.49
C ASP A 11 -29.45 -9.84 -2.31
N TYR A 12 -28.68 -9.64 -1.24
CA TYR A 12 -28.84 -10.41 -0.02
C TYR A 12 -29.64 -9.59 0.99
N ARG A 13 -30.79 -10.12 1.40
CA ARG A 13 -31.72 -9.48 2.33
C ARG A 13 -32.04 -10.42 3.47
N ILE A 14 -31.83 -9.95 4.69
CA ILE A 14 -32.33 -10.63 5.89
C ILE A 14 -33.41 -9.73 6.49
N GLU A 15 -34.66 -10.08 6.24
CA GLU A 15 -35.82 -9.30 6.67
C GLU A 15 -35.98 -9.25 8.19
N SER A 16 -35.56 -10.30 8.91
CA SER A 16 -35.69 -10.39 10.38
C SER A 16 -34.88 -9.34 11.13
N ILE A 17 -33.83 -8.78 10.51
CA ILE A 17 -32.93 -7.78 11.11
C ILE A 17 -32.83 -6.51 10.25
N GLY A 18 -33.62 -6.40 9.17
CA GLY A 18 -33.59 -5.25 8.26
C GLY A 18 -32.25 -5.06 7.52
N PHE A 19 -31.48 -6.12 7.32
CA PHE A 19 -30.16 -6.04 6.69
C PHE A 19 -30.27 -6.20 5.18
N PHE A 20 -29.65 -5.27 4.43
CA PHE A 20 -29.60 -5.27 2.97
C PHE A 20 -28.15 -5.16 2.51
N PHE A 21 -27.69 -6.14 1.74
CA PHE A 21 -26.35 -6.14 1.16
C PHE A 21 -26.44 -6.22 -0.35
N LYS A 22 -25.94 -5.17 -1.02
CA LYS A 22 -25.94 -5.02 -2.47
C LYS A 22 -24.52 -4.89 -3.01
N SER A 23 -24.34 -5.04 -4.31
CA SER A 23 -23.04 -4.97 -4.98
C SER A 23 -22.30 -3.65 -4.76
N TRP A 24 -23.02 -2.54 -4.64
CA TRP A 24 -22.40 -1.25 -4.30
C TRP A 24 -21.85 -1.22 -2.86
N SER A 25 -22.48 -1.94 -1.92
CA SER A 25 -22.00 -2.05 -0.53
C SER A 25 -20.69 -2.85 -0.50
N LEU A 26 -20.59 -3.91 -1.30
CA LEU A 26 -19.34 -4.65 -1.51
C LEU A 26 -18.26 -3.76 -2.13
N TYR A 27 -18.61 -2.94 -3.13
CA TYR A 27 -17.68 -1.99 -3.74
C TYR A 27 -17.10 -1.02 -2.70
N LEU A 28 -17.95 -0.40 -1.88
CA LEU A 28 -17.51 0.50 -0.82
C LEU A 28 -16.65 -0.22 0.22
N PHE A 29 -17.01 -1.45 0.60
CA PHE A 29 -16.24 -2.25 1.54
C PHE A 29 -14.82 -2.50 1.02
N VAL A 30 -14.67 -2.95 -0.23
CA VAL A 30 -13.36 -3.19 -0.84
C VAL A 30 -12.55 -1.89 -0.93
N CYS A 31 -13.18 -0.78 -1.32
CA CYS A 31 -12.53 0.52 -1.36
C CYS A 31 -12.12 1.03 0.03
N ALA A 32 -12.86 0.70 1.09
CA ALA A 32 -12.56 1.11 2.45
C ALA A 32 -11.47 0.25 3.12
N VAL A 33 -11.35 -1.02 2.73
CA VAL A 33 -10.35 -1.95 3.29
C VAL A 33 -8.94 -1.72 2.71
N LEU A 34 -8.83 -1.26 1.46
CA LEU A 34 -7.54 -1.05 0.81
C LEU A 34 -6.67 0.03 1.50
N PRO A 35 -7.17 1.23 1.86
CA PRO A 35 -6.35 2.28 2.46
C PRO A 35 -5.71 1.91 3.81
N PRO A 36 -6.41 1.26 4.76
CA PRO A 36 -5.78 0.78 5.99
C PRO A 36 -4.64 -0.21 5.73
N ILE A 37 -4.78 -1.11 4.76
CA ILE A 37 -3.71 -2.05 4.38
C ILE A 37 -2.50 -1.28 3.84
N LEU A 38 -2.73 -0.29 2.98
CA LEU A 38 -1.66 0.57 2.46
C LEU A 38 -1.01 1.40 3.58
N ALA A 39 -1.80 1.91 4.52
CA ALA A 39 -1.28 2.65 5.67
C ALA A 39 -0.40 1.78 6.55
N LEU A 40 -0.80 0.52 6.79
CA LEU A 40 0.03 -0.46 7.49
C LEU A 40 1.34 -0.73 6.74
N TYR A 41 1.28 -0.84 5.40
CA TYR A 41 2.46 -1.04 4.57
C TYR A 41 3.42 0.15 4.61
N LEU A 42 2.90 1.39 4.67
CA LEU A 42 3.72 2.62 4.75
C LEU A 42 4.62 2.67 5.99
N PHE A 43 4.24 2.04 7.11
CA PHE A 43 5.12 1.97 8.29
C PHE A 43 6.38 1.13 8.07
N PHE A 44 6.40 0.26 7.06
CA PHE A 44 7.57 -0.57 6.73
C PHE A 44 8.40 0.02 5.59
N LEU A 45 7.91 1.05 4.89
CA LEU A 45 8.71 1.71 3.86
C LEU A 45 9.80 2.57 4.50
N PRO A 46 11.02 2.55 3.97
CA PRO A 46 12.03 3.51 4.37
C PRO A 46 11.61 4.93 3.96
N GLU A 47 12.15 5.91 4.68
CA GLU A 47 11.97 7.31 4.33
C GLU A 47 12.50 7.63 2.93
N THR A 48 11.92 8.65 2.29
CA THR A 48 12.34 8.99 0.92
C THR A 48 13.79 9.49 0.90
N PRO A 49 14.61 9.10 -0.11
CA PRO A 49 16.00 9.56 -0.21
C PRO A 49 16.12 11.09 -0.21
N LYS A 50 15.15 11.77 -0.86
CA LYS A 50 15.07 13.23 -0.87
C LYS A 50 14.92 13.80 0.54
N TYR A 51 14.03 13.24 1.35
CA TYR A 51 13.84 13.72 2.72
C TYR A 51 15.08 13.53 3.60
N LEU A 52 15.75 12.37 3.49
CA LEU A 52 17.00 12.13 4.23
C LEU A 52 18.12 13.10 3.80
N ALA A 53 18.21 13.41 2.50
CA ALA A 53 19.17 14.38 1.99
C ALA A 53 18.94 15.81 2.53
N GLU A 54 17.70 16.28 2.49
CA GLU A 54 17.33 17.65 2.95
C GLU A 54 17.41 17.80 4.48
N THR A 55 17.18 16.72 5.24
CA THR A 55 17.28 16.73 6.71
C THR A 55 18.71 16.55 7.24
N GLY A 56 19.70 16.40 6.36
CA GLY A 56 21.10 16.21 6.74
C GLY A 56 21.43 14.82 7.30
N ARG A 57 20.54 13.84 7.17
CA ARG A 57 20.74 12.45 7.63
C ARG A 57 21.52 11.65 6.59
N HIS A 58 22.77 12.04 6.37
CA HIS A 58 23.60 11.51 5.29
C HIS A 58 23.99 10.03 5.49
N ALA A 59 24.15 9.56 6.73
CA ALA A 59 24.46 8.16 7.01
C ALA A 59 23.29 7.22 6.62
N GLU A 60 22.08 7.53 7.10
CA GLU A 60 20.85 6.80 6.74
C GLU A 60 20.59 6.85 5.22
N LEU A 61 20.85 8.00 4.60
CA LEU A 61 20.73 8.17 3.15
C LEU A 61 21.69 7.22 2.40
N LEU A 62 22.95 7.14 2.82
CA LEU A 62 23.95 6.32 2.16
C LEU A 62 23.58 4.83 2.26
N GLU A 63 23.13 4.38 3.43
CA GLU A 63 22.66 3.00 3.63
C GLU A 63 21.46 2.66 2.75
N LEU A 64 20.48 3.57 2.68
CA LEU A 64 19.29 3.42 1.84
C LEU A 64 19.66 3.36 0.34
N LEU A 65 20.58 4.20 -0.10
CA LEU A 65 21.02 4.21 -1.49
C LEU A 65 21.81 2.94 -1.84
N ALA A 66 22.63 2.42 -0.91
CA ALA A 66 23.30 1.14 -1.07
C ALA A 66 22.29 -0.03 -1.18
N ASP A 67 21.21 0.00 -0.39
CA ASP A 67 20.13 -0.98 -0.49
C ASP A 67 19.42 -0.91 -1.85
N ILE A 68 19.09 0.30 -2.31
CA ILE A 68 18.48 0.52 -3.63
C ILE A 68 19.39 0.02 -4.75
N TYR A 69 20.70 0.31 -4.66
CA TYR A 69 21.70 -0.18 -5.60
C TYR A 69 21.70 -1.72 -5.63
N HIS A 70 21.86 -2.37 -4.49
CA HIS A 70 21.86 -3.83 -4.39
C HIS A 70 20.59 -4.47 -4.94
N ILE A 71 19.41 -3.92 -4.62
CA ILE A 71 18.14 -4.45 -5.10
C ILE A 71 18.05 -4.37 -6.63
N ASN A 72 18.52 -3.28 -7.22
CA ASN A 72 18.43 -3.02 -8.66
C ASN A 72 19.49 -3.76 -9.48
N THR A 73 20.74 -3.83 -9.00
CA THR A 73 21.88 -4.39 -9.75
C THR A 73 22.22 -5.81 -9.36
N LYS A 74 21.82 -6.25 -8.16
CA LYS A 74 22.27 -7.48 -7.49
C LYS A 74 23.76 -7.50 -7.10
N CYS A 75 24.46 -6.38 -7.24
CA CYS A 75 25.83 -6.23 -6.78
C CYS A 75 25.89 -6.03 -5.24
N PRO A 76 27.00 -6.37 -4.56
CA PRO A 76 27.16 -6.15 -3.13
C PRO A 76 27.01 -4.66 -2.75
N ARG A 77 26.56 -4.39 -1.51
CA ARG A 77 26.36 -3.02 -1.02
C ARG A 77 27.66 -2.26 -0.87
N GLU A 78 28.75 -2.98 -0.60
CA GLU A 78 30.09 -2.44 -0.38
C GLU A 78 30.68 -1.80 -1.63
N GLU A 79 30.22 -2.19 -2.82
CA GLU A 79 30.65 -1.58 -4.10
C GLU A 79 30.06 -0.17 -4.29
N TYR A 80 29.01 0.15 -3.54
CA TYR A 80 28.39 1.48 -3.56
C TYR A 80 29.08 2.49 -2.62
N LEU A 81 29.76 2.00 -1.58
CA LEU A 81 30.39 2.80 -0.52
C LEU A 81 31.83 3.22 -0.88
#